data_AF-A0A533RWF5-F1
#
_entry.id   AF-A0A533RWF5-F1
#
_cell.length_a   1.000
_cell.length_b   1.000
_cell.length_c   1.000
_cell.angle_alpha   90.00
_cell.angle_beta   90.00
_cell.angle_gamma   90.00
#
_symmetry.space_group_name_H-M   'P 1'
#
loop_
_entity.id
_entity.type
_entity.pdbx_description
1 polymer ?
#
loop_
_entity_poly.entity_id
_entity_poly.type
_entity_poly.pdbx_seq_one_letter_code
_entity_poly.pdbx_strand_id
1 'polypeptide(L)' 'TQNGIFPRDDAEFWEAAYETLMNFRTRENLRKASQGLDPDNFINPYKLSKREQNVLREAFLAVSRLQGFTGSYFRVEGY' A
#
# COMPACT_ATOMS: atom_id res chain seq x y z
N THR A 1 -6.17 7.21 19.31
CA THR A 1 -5.98 8.32 18.35
C THR A 1 -7.21 9.22 18.35
N GLN A 2 -7.35 10.06 19.38
CA GLN A 2 -8.34 11.15 19.40
C GLN A 2 -7.61 12.40 18.91
N ASN A 3 -8.12 13.02 17.83
CA ASN A 3 -7.61 14.18 17.04
C ASN A 3 -7.40 13.87 15.54
N GLY A 4 -7.84 12.71 15.04
CA GLY A 4 -7.55 12.28 13.68
C GLY A 4 -8.34 13.04 12.62
N ILE A 5 -7.63 13.78 11.75
CA ILE A 5 -8.10 14.24 10.44
C ILE A 5 -8.74 13.08 9.62
N PHE A 6 -8.33 11.84 9.93
CA PHE A 6 -8.77 10.62 9.28
C PHE A 6 -9.93 9.94 10.04
N PRO A 7 -10.99 9.51 9.34
CA PRO A 7 -11.96 8.57 9.91
C PRO A 7 -11.25 7.31 10.40
N ARG A 8 -11.65 6.77 11.56
CA ARG A 8 -10.96 5.65 12.21
C ARG A 8 -10.85 4.43 11.29
N ASP A 9 -11.96 4.01 10.70
CA ASP A 9 -12.01 2.84 9.82
C ASP A 9 -11.11 3.02 8.60
N ASP A 10 -10.98 4.25 8.11
CA ASP A 10 -10.12 4.58 6.98
C ASP A 10 -8.64 4.55 7.37
N ALA A 11 -8.31 5.04 8.56
CA ALA A 11 -6.95 4.97 9.10
C ALA A 11 -6.48 3.52 9.27
N GLU A 12 -7.32 2.66 9.87
CA GLU A 12 -7.01 1.23 10.05
C GLU A 12 -6.86 0.53 8.68
N PHE A 13 -7.70 0.89 7.70
CA PHE A 13 -7.62 0.33 6.35
C PHE A 13 -6.35 0.75 5.59
N TRP A 14 -5.94 2.00 5.72
CA TRP A 14 -4.70 2.50 5.08
C TRP A 14 -3.44 1.93 5.75
N GLU A 15 -3.46 1.78 7.07
CA GLU A 15 -2.38 1.11 7.81
C GLU A 15 -2.19 -0.33 7.34
N ALA A 16 -3.28 -1.11 7.29
CA ALA A 16 -3.24 -2.50 6.81
C ALA A 16 -2.74 -2.61 5.36
N ALA A 17 -3.11 -1.66 4.50
CA ALA A 17 -2.63 -1.61 3.12
C ALA A 17 -1.12 -1.31 3.04
N TYR A 18 -0.64 -0.36 3.84
CA TYR A 18 0.78 -0.04 3.93
C TYR A 18 1.60 -1.25 4.37
N GLU A 19 1.20 -1.91 5.46
CA GLU A 19 1.87 -3.11 5.97
C GLU A 19 1.87 -4.25 4.94
N THR A 20 0.75 -4.44 4.24
CA THR A 20 0.62 -5.43 3.17
C THR A 20 1.62 -5.19 2.05
N LEU A 21 1.71 -3.95 1.55
CA LEU A 21 2.64 -3.59 0.49
C LEU A 21 4.10 -3.72 0.95
N MET A 22 4.39 -3.39 2.21
CA MET A 22 5.73 -3.56 2.80
C MET A 22 6.11 -5.03 2.92
N ASN A 23 5.18 -5.89 3.33
CA ASN A 23 5.43 -7.33 3.40
C ASN A 23 5.71 -7.94 2.02
N PHE A 24 4.94 -7.56 1.00
CA PHE A 24 5.22 -8.03 -0.37
C PHE A 24 6.58 -7.56 -0.89
N ARG A 25 6.91 -6.27 -0.72
CA ARG A 25 8.20 -5.72 -1.15
C ARG A 25 9.37 -6.36 -0.41
N THR A 26 9.26 -6.52 0.91
CA THR A 26 10.32 -7.13 1.74
C THR A 26 10.60 -8.57 1.29
N ARG A 27 9.55 -9.38 1.06
CA ARG A 27 9.70 -10.76 0.58
C ARG A 27 10.38 -10.83 -0.79
N GLU A 28 9.99 -9.98 -1.74
CA GLU A 28 10.62 -9.97 -3.07
C GLU A 28 12.06 -9.45 -3.01
N ASN A 29 12.34 -8.44 -2.19
CA ASN A 29 13.68 -7.90 -2.03
C ASN A 29 14.64 -8.88 -1.35
N LEU A 30 14.18 -9.64 -0.36
CA LEU A 30 14.97 -10.74 0.23
C LEU A 30 15.28 -11.82 -0.82
N ARG A 31 14.30 -12.17 -1.66
CA ARG A 31 14.50 -13.11 -2.77
C ARG A 31 15.53 -12.59 -3.78
N LYS A 32 15.48 -11.30 -4.15
CA LYS A 32 16.46 -10.66 -5.05
C LYS A 32 17.86 -10.63 -4.43
N ALA A 33 17.97 -10.23 -3.17
CA ALA A 33 19.23 -10.20 -2.45
C ALA A 33 19.89 -11.59 -2.39
N SER A 34 19.11 -12.65 -2.15
CA SER A 34 19.65 -14.03 -2.18
C SER A 34 20.18 -14.49 -3.55
N GLN A 35 19.84 -13.76 -4.61
CA GLN A 35 20.27 -14.03 -5.99
C GLN A 35 21.34 -13.04 -6.48
N GLY A 36 21.83 -12.15 -5.60
CA GLY A 36 22.77 -11.08 -5.98
C GLY A 36 22.15 -9.97 -6.84
N LEU A 37 20.82 -9.84 -6.82
CA LEU A 37 20.09 -8.79 -7.53
C LEU A 37 19.76 -7.62 -6.58
N ASP A 38 19.70 -6.41 -7.14
CA ASP A 38 19.36 -5.21 -6.37
C ASP A 38 17.88 -5.20 -5.94
N PRO A 39 17.59 -4.81 -4.68
CA PRO A 39 16.24 -4.53 -4.21
C PRO A 39 15.56 -3.39 -4.99
N ASP A 40 14.25 -3.47 -5.18
CA ASP A 40 13.46 -2.39 -5.77
C ASP A 40 12.03 -2.34 -5.18
N ASN A 41 11.15 -1.57 -5.82
CA ASN A 41 9.76 -1.40 -5.39
C ASN A 41 8.76 -2.25 -6.19
N PHE A 42 9.24 -3.05 -7.15
CA PHE A 42 8.40 -3.79 -8.07
C PHE A 42 7.87 -5.09 -7.44
N ILE A 43 6.55 -5.16 -7.30
CA ILE A 43 5.84 -6.39 -6.94
C ILE A 43 5.31 -7.01 -8.23
N ASN A 44 5.71 -8.25 -8.54
CA ASN A 44 5.18 -8.99 -9.68
C ASN A 44 3.91 -9.77 -9.28
N PRO A 45 2.70 -9.38 -9.73
CA PRO A 45 1.46 -10.05 -9.33
C PRO A 45 1.35 -11.50 -9.81
N TYR A 46 2.03 -11.84 -10.92
CA TYR A 46 2.01 -13.18 -11.50
C TYR A 46 2.82 -14.21 -10.69
N LYS A 47 3.66 -13.74 -9.75
CA LYS A 47 4.38 -14.61 -8.81
C LYS A 47 3.63 -14.84 -7.50
N LEU A 48 2.46 -14.20 -7.32
CA LEU A 48 1.64 -14.30 -6.13
C LEU A 48 0.57 -15.39 -6.28
N SER A 49 0.22 -16.06 -5.19
CA SER A 49 -0.97 -16.91 -5.14
C SER A 49 -2.25 -16.10 -5.39
N LYS A 50 -3.36 -16.77 -5.77
CA LYS A 50 -4.65 -16.08 -5.97
C LYS A 50 -5.12 -15.30 -4.75
N ARG A 51 -4.88 -15.85 -3.55
CA ARG A 51 -5.18 -15.17 -2.29
C ARG A 51 -4.33 -13.90 -2.13
N GLU A 52 -3.03 -13.99 -2.35
CA GLU A 52 -2.13 -12.84 -2.27
C GLU A 52 -2.43 -11.78 -3.35
N GLN A 53 -2.83 -12.19 -4.55
CA GLN A 53 -3.31 -11.26 -5.59
C GLN A 53 -4.55 -10.49 -5.14
N ASN A 54 -5.48 -11.14 -4.44
CA ASN A 54 -6.65 -10.47 -3.89
C ASN A 54 -6.25 -9.50 -2.77
N VAL A 55 -5.38 -9.91 -1.86
CA VAL A 55 -4.86 -9.04 -0.80
C VAL A 55 -4.13 -7.81 -1.37
N LEU A 56 -3.31 -8.01 -2.41
CA LEU A 56 -2.64 -6.92 -3.12
C LEU A 56 -3.64 -5.96 -3.77
N ARG A 57 -4.73 -6.48 -4.36
CA ARG A 57 -5.81 -5.66 -4.94
C ARG A 57 -6.47 -4.79 -3.87
N GLU A 58 -6.85 -5.37 -2.73
CA GLU A 58 -7.47 -4.62 -1.63
C GLU A 58 -6.56 -3.52 -1.10
N ALA A 59 -5.26 -3.79 -0.98
CA ALA A 59 -4.28 -2.78 -0.59
C ALA A 59 -4.22 -1.61 -1.59
N PHE A 60 -4.27 -1.89 -2.91
CA PHE A 60 -4.32 -0.82 -3.91
C PHE A 60 -5.63 -0.02 -3.90
N LEU A 61 -6.76 -0.65 -3.58
CA LEU A 61 -8.03 0.05 -3.39
C LEU A 61 -7.96 1.01 -2.20
N ALA A 62 -7.34 0.58 -1.09
CA ALA A 62 -7.10 1.44 0.07
C ALA A 62 -6.22 2.64 -0.28
N VAL A 63 -5.13 2.42 -1.04
CA VAL A 63 -4.24 3.50 -1.50
C VAL A 63 -5.00 4.49 -2.39
N SER A 64 -5.81 4.00 -3.34
CA SER A 64 -6.64 4.86 -4.19
C SER A 64 -7.59 5.73 -3.36
N ARG A 65 -8.21 5.14 -2.33
CA ARG A 65 -9.08 5.87 -1.39
C ARG A 65 -8.31 6.91 -0.58
N LEU A 66 -7.10 6.60 -0.11
CA LEU A 66 -6.22 7.55 0.58
C LEU A 66 -5.83 8.72 -0.34
N GLN A 67 -5.49 8.45 -1.59
CA GLN A 67 -5.17 9.47 -2.58
C GLN A 67 -6.38 10.39 -2.86
N GLY A 68 -7.58 9.82 -2.96
CA GLY A 68 -8.82 10.59 -3.06
C GLY A 68 -9.10 11.45 -1.82
N PHE A 69 -8.93 10.88 -0.62
CA PHE A 69 -9.07 11.62 0.64
C PHE A 69 -8.09 12.79 0.71
N THR A 70 -6.81 12.54 0.47
CA THR A 70 -5.77 13.59 0.54
C THR A 70 -5.98 14.67 -0.53
N GLY A 71 -6.33 14.29 -1.75
CA GLY A 71 -6.60 15.23 -2.84
C GLY A 71 -7.85 16.09 -2.64
N SER A 72 -8.85 15.59 -1.89
CA SER A 72 -10.05 16.37 -1.56
C SER A 72 -9.87 17.22 -0.30
N TYR A 73 -9.26 16.66 0.74
CA TYR A 73 -9.14 17.29 2.06
C TYR A 73 -8.06 18.37 2.10
N PHE A 74 -6.96 18.18 1.37
CA PHE A 74 -5.84 19.14 1.34
C PHE A 74 -5.79 19.95 0.04
N ARG A 75 -6.89 20.01 -0.71
CA ARG A 75 -6.96 20.84 -1.91
C ARG A 75 -6.80 22.30 -1.52
N VAL A 76 -5.75 22.94 -2.01
CA VAL A 76 -5.57 24.39 -1.88
C VAL A 76 -6.41 25.04 -2.99
N GLU A 77 -7.39 25.87 -2.65
CA GLU A 77 -8.10 26.68 -3.64
C GLU A 77 -7.15 27.74 -4.22
N GLY A 78 -7.05 27.81 -5.54
CA GLY A 78 -6.35 28.90 -6.24
C GLY A 78 -5.02 28.56 -6.92
N TYR A 79 -4.61 27.29 -6.99
CA TYR A 79 -3.51 26.80 -7.84
C TYR A 79 -3.93 25.55 -8.62
#